data_AF-B6AXZ1-F1
#
_entry.id   AF-B6AXZ1-F1
#
_cell.length_a   1.000
_cell.length_b   1.000
_cell.length_c   1.000
_cell.angle_alpha   90.00
_cell.angle_beta   90.00
_cell.angle_gamma   90.00
#
_symmetry.space_group_name_H-M   'P 1'
#
loop_
_entity.id
_entity.type
_entity.pdbx_description
1 polymer ?
#
loop_
_entity_poly.entity_id
_entity_poly.type
_entity_poly.pdbx_seq_one_letter_code
_entity_poly.pdbx_strand_id
1 'polypeptide(L)'
;MIRTLTIEIWKRPADLSDVTSAGFSLGGHSALALAGARVSKDAYIEYNDAHIGMLDCGWMTRGGVDFNDIDSLRYEASFKDPRITASIAIDPV
;
A
#
# COMPACT_ATOMS: atom_id res chain seq x y z
N MET A 1 -19.91 35.55 18.64
CA MET A 1 -19.77 35.60 17.16
C MET A 1 -18.60 34.71 16.78
N ILE A 2 -18.85 33.46 16.38
CA ILE A 2 -17.81 32.55 15.89
C ILE A 2 -17.93 32.56 14.37
N ARG A 3 -16.94 33.14 13.68
CA ARG A 3 -16.85 33.10 12.23
C ARG A 3 -16.24 31.75 11.84
N THR A 4 -17.07 30.84 11.36
CA THR A 4 -16.62 29.63 10.68
C THR A 4 -15.84 30.05 9.43
N LEU A 5 -14.53 29.87 9.43
CA LEU A 5 -13.70 29.90 8.22
C LEU A 5 -14.05 28.65 7.41
N THR A 6 -15.15 28.68 6.66
CA THR A 6 -15.36 27.72 5.56
C THR A 6 -14.25 27.98 4.56
N ILE A 7 -13.29 27.05 4.50
CA ILE A 7 -12.30 27.04 3.43
C ILE A 7 -13.08 26.79 2.14
N GLU A 8 -13.25 27.85 1.34
CA GLU A 8 -14.04 27.92 0.10
C GLU A 8 -13.52 27.02 -1.04
N ILE A 9 -12.56 26.14 -0.78
CA ILE A 9 -11.89 25.30 -1.79
C ILE A 9 -12.74 24.14 -2.32
N TRP A 10 -13.89 23.84 -1.70
CA TRP A 10 -14.74 22.69 -2.06
C TRP A 10 -16.08 23.08 -2.70
N LYS A 11 -16.14 24.18 -3.45
CA LYS A 11 -17.38 24.61 -4.12
C LYS A 11 -17.82 23.71 -5.28
N ARG A 12 -16.96 22.82 -5.77
CA ARG A 12 -17.27 21.88 -6.86
C ARG A 12 -16.78 20.48 -6.50
N PRO A 13 -17.53 19.42 -6.83
CA PRO A 13 -17.07 18.05 -6.66
C PRO A 13 -15.80 17.83 -7.50
N ALA A 14 -14.86 17.05 -6.96
CA ALA A 14 -13.70 16.61 -7.72
C ALA A 14 -14.14 15.69 -8.86
N ASP A 15 -13.49 15.81 -10.02
CA ASP A 15 -13.62 14.82 -11.09
C ASP A 15 -12.91 13.54 -10.65
N LEU A 16 -13.68 12.45 -10.54
CA LEU A 16 -13.19 11.15 -10.12
C LEU A 16 -13.05 10.17 -11.29
N SER A 17 -13.16 10.66 -12.53
CA SER A 17 -12.97 9.82 -13.73
C SER A 17 -11.51 9.58 -14.09
N ASP A 18 -10.58 10.38 -13.55
CA ASP A 18 -9.14 10.24 -13.78
C ASP A 18 -8.35 10.50 -12.48
N VAL A 19 -8.23 9.48 -11.64
CA VAL A 19 -7.55 9.58 -10.34
C VAL A 19 -6.22 8.82 -10.39
N THR A 20 -5.14 9.52 -10.10
CA THR A 20 -3.81 8.91 -9.94
C THR A 20 -3.48 8.72 -8.46
N SER A 21 -3.03 7.52 -8.09
CA SER A 21 -2.43 7.28 -6.77
C SER A 21 -0.92 7.47 -6.82
N ALA A 22 -0.33 8.00 -5.75
CA ALA A 22 1.11 8.10 -5.59
C ALA A 22 1.50 7.70 -4.17
N GLY A 23 2.61 6.98 -4.04
CA GLY A 23 3.07 6.47 -2.76
C GLY A 23 4.58 6.33 -2.69
N PHE A 24 5.13 6.60 -1.51
CA PHE A 24 6.56 6.58 -1.21
C PHE A 24 6.91 5.45 -0.25
N SER A 25 7.97 4.70 -0.51
CA SER A 25 8.40 3.53 0.28
C SER A 25 7.23 2.54 0.47
N LEU A 26 6.83 2.22 1.70
CA LEU A 26 5.66 1.38 1.98
C LEU A 26 4.34 1.98 1.43
N GLY A 27 4.27 3.30 1.28
CA GLY A 27 3.18 3.97 0.56
C GLY A 27 3.11 3.57 -0.92
N GLY A 28 4.25 3.23 -1.54
CA GLY A 28 4.30 2.72 -2.91
C GLY A 28 3.54 1.40 -3.07
N HIS A 29 3.66 0.49 -2.10
CA HIS A 29 2.81 -0.71 -2.05
C HIS A 29 1.33 -0.32 -1.99
N SER A 30 0.96 0.65 -1.15
CA SER A 30 -0.44 1.10 -1.03
C SER A 30 -0.97 1.67 -2.35
N ALA A 31 -0.18 2.48 -3.06
CA ALA A 31 -0.55 3.02 -4.37
C ALA A 31 -0.75 1.90 -5.42
N LEU A 32 0.16 0.92 -5.46
CA LEU A 32 0.03 -0.24 -6.35
C LEU A 32 -1.19 -1.10 -6.00
N ALA A 33 -1.47 -1.31 -4.72
CA ALA A 33 -2.61 -2.08 -4.25
C ALA A 33 -3.95 -1.44 -4.68
N LEU A 34 -4.04 -0.10 -4.60
CA LEU A 34 -5.19 0.65 -5.10
C LEU A 34 -5.37 0.53 -6.62
N ALA A 35 -4.27 0.44 -7.38
CA ALA A 35 -4.31 0.16 -8.82
C ALA A 35 -4.65 -1.32 -9.14
N GLY A 36 -4.69 -2.19 -8.14
CA GLY A 36 -5.09 -3.59 -8.26
C GLY A 36 -3.94 -4.59 -8.22
N ALA A 37 -2.72 -4.17 -7.88
CA ALA A 37 -1.66 -5.12 -7.54
C ALA A 37 -2.07 -5.94 -6.31
N ARG A 38 -1.75 -7.23 -6.33
CA ARG A 38 -1.96 -8.15 -5.21
C ARG A 38 -0.64 -8.76 -4.82
N VAL A 39 -0.50 -9.01 -3.52
CA VAL A 39 0.63 -9.76 -2.98
C VAL A 39 0.22 -11.22 -2.79
N SER A 40 1.22 -12.09 -2.65
CA SER A 40 1.05 -13.50 -2.31
C SER A 40 1.80 -13.77 -1.02
N LYS A 41 1.12 -14.41 -0.07
CA LYS A 41 1.73 -14.83 1.19
C LYS A 41 2.86 -15.83 0.90
N ASP A 42 2.59 -16.83 0.07
CA ASP A 42 3.54 -17.87 -0.27
C ASP A 42 4.81 -17.27 -0.92
N ALA A 43 4.64 -16.36 -1.88
CA ALA A 43 5.78 -15.68 -2.49
C ALA A 43 6.57 -14.80 -1.50
N TYR A 44 5.90 -14.22 -0.51
CA TYR A 44 6.56 -13.42 0.53
C TYR A 44 7.37 -14.28 1.51
N ILE A 45 6.87 -15.48 1.84
CA ILE A 45 7.58 -16.47 2.65
C ILE A 45 8.81 -16.96 1.88
N GLU A 46 8.65 -17.38 0.62
CA GLU A 46 9.76 -17.81 -0.24
C GLU A 46 10.83 -16.71 -0.39
N TYR A 47 10.40 -15.46 -0.57
CA TYR A 47 11.31 -14.32 -0.63
C TYR A 47 12.11 -14.15 0.67
N ASN A 48 11.45 -14.24 1.84
CA ASN A 48 12.12 -14.13 3.14
C ASN A 48 13.15 -15.23 3.35
N ASP A 49 12.80 -16.48 3.03
CA ASP A 49 13.68 -17.64 3.17
C ASP A 49 14.95 -17.49 2.31
N ALA A 50 14.81 -16.96 1.10
CA ALA A 50 15.93 -16.73 0.19
C ALA A 50 16.76 -15.46 0.51
N HIS A 51 16.21 -14.50 1.27
CA HIS A 51 16.80 -13.17 1.46
C HIS A 51 16.93 -12.75 2.92
N ILE A 52 17.28 -13.68 3.82
CA ILE A 52 17.46 -13.43 5.27
C ILE A 52 18.39 -12.26 5.59
N GLY A 53 19.32 -11.92 4.69
CA GLY A 53 20.26 -10.80 4.81
C GLY A 53 19.66 -9.43 4.48
N MET A 54 18.47 -9.37 3.88
CA MET A 54 17.77 -8.11 3.62
C MET A 54 17.21 -7.53 4.93
N LEU A 55 17.20 -6.19 5.00
CA LEU A 55 16.97 -5.46 6.25
C LEU A 55 15.65 -5.89 6.94
N ASP A 56 14.54 -5.89 6.20
CA ASP A 56 13.23 -6.26 6.75
C ASP A 56 13.13 -7.76 7.06
N CYS A 57 13.58 -8.62 6.14
CA CYS A 57 13.49 -10.07 6.29
C CYS A 57 14.24 -10.57 7.53
N GLY A 58 15.49 -10.12 7.69
CA GLY A 58 16.31 -10.45 8.84
C GLY A 58 15.79 -9.83 10.14
N TRP A 59 15.25 -8.61 10.09
CA TRP A 59 14.69 -7.95 11.28
C TRP A 59 13.45 -8.69 11.81
N MET A 60 12.50 -9.03 10.93
CA MET A 60 11.28 -9.76 11.28
C MET A 60 11.60 -11.16 11.82
N THR A 61 12.52 -11.88 11.17
CA THR A 61 12.94 -13.22 11.62
C THR A 61 13.59 -13.17 13.01
N ARG A 62 14.49 -12.22 13.27
CA ARG A 62 15.09 -12.03 14.61
C ARG A 62 14.06 -11.62 15.66
N GLY A 63 12.98 -10.97 15.25
CA GLY A 63 11.83 -10.65 16.08
C GLY A 63 10.94 -11.85 16.43
N GLY A 64 11.19 -13.03 15.84
CA GLY A 64 10.39 -14.24 16.07
C GLY A 64 9.03 -14.21 15.37
N VAL A 65 8.88 -13.42 14.29
CA VAL A 65 7.65 -13.41 13.49
C VAL A 65 7.54 -14.73 12.73
N ASP A 66 6.43 -15.45 12.91
CA ASP A 66 6.06 -16.57 12.05
C ASP A 66 5.19 -16.07 10.90
N PHE A 67 5.73 -16.08 9.68
CA PHE A 67 4.97 -15.65 8.50
C PHE A 67 3.84 -16.62 8.12
N ASN A 68 3.83 -17.84 8.66
CA ASN A 68 2.70 -18.76 8.49
C ASN A 68 1.45 -18.28 9.22
N ASP A 69 1.57 -17.40 10.22
CA ASP A 69 0.44 -16.82 10.96
C ASP A 69 -0.24 -15.65 10.23
N ILE A 70 0.29 -15.23 9.06
CA ILE A 70 -0.36 -14.21 8.23
C ILE A 70 -1.75 -14.72 7.80
N ASP A 71 -2.78 -13.93 8.07
CA ASP A 71 -4.14 -14.14 7.54
C ASP A 71 -4.13 -13.90 6.01
N SER A 72 -4.09 -14.99 5.24
CA SER A 72 -4.03 -14.94 3.78
C SER A 72 -5.23 -14.22 3.17
N LEU A 73 -6.42 -14.29 3.77
CA LEU A 73 -7.62 -13.63 3.23
C LEU A 73 -7.48 -12.11 3.25
N ARG A 74 -6.78 -11.57 4.27
CA ARG A 74 -6.50 -10.13 4.36
C ARG A 74 -5.26 -9.74 3.57
N TYR A 75 -4.20 -10.53 3.67
CA TYR A 75 -2.92 -10.22 3.03
C TYR A 75 -3.03 -10.19 1.51
N GLU A 76 -3.73 -11.16 0.94
CA GLU A 76 -3.86 -11.32 -0.51
C GLU A 76 -5.10 -10.63 -1.06
N ALA A 77 -5.85 -9.89 -0.25
CA ALA A 77 -7.09 -9.23 -0.66
C ALA A 77 -6.87 -8.28 -1.84
N SER A 78 -7.91 -8.09 -2.64
CA SER A 78 -7.93 -7.02 -3.64
C SER A 78 -8.30 -5.71 -2.98
N PHE A 79 -7.40 -4.73 -3.06
CA PHE A 79 -7.67 -3.34 -2.62
C PHE A 79 -7.93 -2.40 -3.79
N LYS A 80 -8.20 -2.96 -4.98
CA LYS A 80 -8.46 -2.20 -6.20
C LYS A 80 -9.56 -1.17 -5.98
N ASP A 81 -9.24 0.08 -6.23
CA ASP A 81 -10.23 1.16 -6.35
C ASP A 81 -10.52 1.38 -7.84
N PRO A 82 -11.77 1.22 -8.30
CA PRO A 82 -12.10 1.34 -9.72
C PRO A 82 -11.90 2.75 -10.29
N ARG A 83 -11.69 3.76 -9.44
CA ARG A 83 -11.42 5.15 -9.86
C ARG A 83 -9.96 5.39 -10.21
N ILE A 84 -9.05 4.52 -9.75
CA ILE A 84 -7.61 4.68 -9.98
C ILE A 84 -7.26 4.25 -11.41
N THR A 85 -6.83 5.20 -12.22
CA THR A 85 -6.46 5.02 -13.63
C THR A 85 -4.95 4.89 -13.82
N ALA A 86 -4.16 5.43 -12.88
CA ALA A 86 -2.71 5.34 -12.86
C ALA A 86 -2.14 5.27 -11.43
N SER A 87 -0.93 4.74 -11.29
CA SER A 87 -0.22 4.67 -10.01
C SER A 87 1.26 5.00 -10.15
N ILE A 88 1.81 5.72 -9.17
CA ILE A 88 3.23 6.00 -9.03
C ILE A 88 3.72 5.40 -7.71
N ALA A 89 4.63 4.44 -7.78
CA ALA A 89 5.33 3.90 -6.62
C ALA A 89 6.78 4.41 -6.62
N ILE A 90 7.17 5.08 -5.54
CA ILE A 90 8.49 5.68 -5.38
C ILE A 90 9.25 4.86 -4.35
N ASP A 91 10.28 4.16 -4.83
CA ASP A 91 11.24 3.48 -3.96
C ASP A 91 12.40 4.44 -3.65
N PRO A 92 12.50 4.98 -2.42
CA PRO A 92 13.63 5.81 -2.05
C PRO A 92 14.90 4.98 -1.91
N VAL A 93 15.96 5.42 -2.61
CA VAL A 93 17.32 4.94 -2.41
C VAL A 93 17.91 5.38 -1.06
#